data_AF-A0A536CUK2-F1
#
_entry.id   AF-A0A536CUK2-F1
#
_cell.length_a   1.000
_cell.length_b   1.000
_cell.length_c   1.000
_cell.angle_alpha   90.00
_cell.angle_beta   90.00
_cell.angle_gamma   90.00
#
_symmetry.space_group_name_H-M   'P 1'
#
loop_
_entity.id
_entity.type
_entity.pdbx_description
1 polymer ?
#
loop_
_entity_poly.entity_id
_entity_poly.type
_entity_poly.pdbx_seq_one_letter_code
_entity_poly.pdbx_strand_id
1 'polypeptide(L)'
;MAVTHLEATRRSPFPYDYERIDGKLHFSVDPTHPANRRIVDLDRAARDQNGQVRFWADFVLLQPLDPGRANRRLLYFVVNRGLRVGVPFNRYTPRLPTLPPTDDIDVGDGFLMKRGWTVAMCGWQWDVQRQPGLMGLEAPQAIGPNGRPIQGRVVVAFQPNENHSHHLLLHWPLHPPPGRQPYAHQPYPAADVNEAAARLTVRDSRLGAATTIPRERWRFARDEG
;
A
#
# COMPACT_ATOMS: atom_id res chain seq x y z
N MET A 1 -12.03 19.03 7.54
CA MET A 1 -11.34 18.57 6.31
C MET A 1 -10.26 17.57 6.74
N ALA A 2 -10.19 16.38 6.14
CA ALA A 2 -9.27 15.32 6.60
C ALA A 2 -7.81 15.58 6.21
N VAL A 3 -7.55 16.16 5.03
CA VAL A 3 -6.21 16.62 4.65
C VAL A 3 -5.93 17.94 5.36
N THR A 4 -4.84 18.02 6.10
CA THR A 4 -4.43 19.22 6.84
C THR A 4 -3.25 19.93 6.20
N HIS A 5 -2.37 19.19 5.53
CA HIS A 5 -1.17 19.74 4.91
C HIS A 5 -0.74 18.90 3.70
N LEU A 6 -0.28 19.58 2.66
CA LEU A 6 0.41 18.99 1.52
C LEU A 6 1.85 19.47 1.55
N GLU A 7 2.78 18.51 1.62
CA GLU A 7 4.21 18.75 1.63
C GLU A 7 4.79 18.31 0.29
N ALA A 8 5.14 19.25 -0.58
CA ALA A 8 5.83 18.93 -1.84
C ALA A 8 7.32 18.72 -1.56
N THR A 9 7.84 17.54 -1.90
CA THR A 9 9.25 17.18 -1.65
C THR A 9 10.09 17.25 -2.92
N ARG A 10 9.48 17.07 -4.09
CA ARG A 10 10.16 17.18 -5.38
C ARG A 10 9.22 17.71 -6.44
N ARG A 11 9.75 18.58 -7.31
CA ARG A 11 9.11 18.98 -8.57
C ARG A 11 10.04 18.63 -9.72
N SER A 12 9.49 18.09 -10.80
CA SER A 12 10.25 17.74 -11.99
C SER A 12 9.44 17.98 -13.25
N PRO A 13 10.08 18.29 -14.39
CA PRO A 13 9.39 18.27 -15.68
C PRO A 13 8.71 16.93 -15.94
N PHE A 14 7.59 16.96 -16.64
CA PHE A 14 6.84 15.78 -17.09
C PHE A 14 6.40 16.00 -18.56
N PRO A 15 6.27 14.95 -19.39
CA PRO A 15 5.92 15.11 -20.79
C PRO A 15 4.62 15.90 -21.04
N TYR A 16 4.50 16.48 -22.24
CA TYR A 16 3.36 17.30 -22.70
C TYR A 16 3.18 18.65 -22.01
N ASP A 17 4.28 19.26 -21.56
CA ASP A 17 4.32 20.52 -20.79
C ASP A 17 3.60 20.41 -19.44
N TYR A 18 3.86 19.30 -18.76
CA TYR A 18 3.39 19.07 -17.40
C TYR A 18 4.56 19.19 -16.43
N GLU A 19 4.22 19.37 -15.16
CA GLU A 19 5.12 19.07 -14.06
C GLU A 19 4.59 17.88 -13.26
N ARG A 20 5.52 17.14 -12.68
CA ARG A 20 5.27 16.15 -11.65
C ARG A 20 5.68 16.74 -10.32
N ILE A 21 4.79 16.63 -9.34
CA ILE A 21 5.03 17.01 -7.95
C ILE A 21 4.91 15.75 -7.10
N ASP A 22 5.99 15.33 -6.47
CA ASP A 22 6.00 14.27 -5.47
C ASP A 22 5.93 14.89 -4.07
N GLY A 23 5.35 14.15 -3.12
CA GLY A 23 5.34 14.61 -1.74
C GLY A 23 4.53 13.76 -0.78
N LYS A 24 4.09 14.37 0.32
CA LYS A 24 3.24 13.76 1.34
C LYS A 24 1.95 14.54 1.56
N LEU A 25 0.84 13.82 1.66
CA LEU A 25 -0.41 14.34 2.19
C LEU A 25 -0.49 13.96 3.67
N HIS A 26 -0.66 14.96 4.53
CA HIS A 26 -0.85 14.78 5.96
C HIS A 26 -2.34 14.86 6.28
N PHE A 27 -2.80 13.91 7.10
CA PHE A 27 -4.18 13.76 7.48
C PHE A 27 -4.36 13.92 8.99
N SER A 28 -5.53 14.44 9.36
CA SER A 28 -6.01 14.51 10.74
C SER A 28 -7.50 14.21 10.75
N VAL A 29 -7.90 13.16 11.45
CA VAL A 29 -9.30 12.70 11.46
C VAL A 29 -9.83 12.51 12.87
N ASP A 30 -11.09 12.89 13.06
CA ASP A 30 -11.83 12.60 14.28
C ASP A 30 -12.31 11.13 14.22
N PRO A 31 -11.85 10.25 15.13
CA PRO A 31 -12.26 8.85 15.14
C PRO A 31 -13.74 8.67 15.47
N THR A 32 -14.38 9.65 16.12
CA THR A 32 -15.79 9.58 16.54
C THR A 32 -16.76 10.08 15.46
N HIS A 33 -16.23 10.74 14.43
CA HIS A 33 -17.02 11.26 13.31
C HIS A 33 -17.77 10.12 12.60
N PRO A 34 -19.08 10.26 12.30
CA PRO A 34 -19.89 9.17 11.74
C PRO A 34 -19.30 8.48 10.51
N ALA A 35 -18.66 9.22 9.62
CA ALA A 35 -18.01 8.67 8.43
C ALA A 35 -16.81 7.75 8.72
N ASN A 36 -16.18 7.91 9.89
CA ASN A 36 -14.95 7.23 10.30
C ASN A 36 -15.22 6.02 11.23
N ARG A 37 -16.40 5.95 11.86
CA ARG A 37 -16.76 4.89 12.83
C ARG A 37 -16.64 3.46 12.30
N ARG A 38 -16.75 3.28 10.99
CA ARG A 38 -16.62 1.97 10.32
C ARG A 38 -15.16 1.54 10.09
N ILE A 39 -14.20 2.43 10.34
CA ILE A 39 -12.77 2.12 10.20
C ILE A 39 -12.36 1.37 11.46
N VAL A 40 -11.96 0.11 11.28
CA VAL A 40 -11.59 -0.79 12.37
C VAL A 40 -10.45 -0.19 13.19
N ASP A 41 -10.62 -0.21 14.52
CA ASP A 41 -9.66 0.22 15.53
C ASP A 41 -9.14 1.67 15.41
N LEU A 42 -9.75 2.53 14.58
CA LEU A 42 -9.35 3.93 14.48
C LEU A 42 -9.54 4.68 15.80
N ASP A 43 -10.56 4.31 16.58
CA ASP A 43 -10.81 4.83 17.92
C ASP A 43 -9.73 4.45 18.94
N ARG A 44 -8.90 3.45 18.63
CA ARG A 44 -7.79 2.95 19.43
C ARG A 44 -6.42 3.45 18.97
N ALA A 45 -6.36 4.22 17.89
CA ALA A 45 -5.13 4.87 17.47
C ALA A 45 -4.70 5.97 18.44
N ALA A 46 -3.40 6.25 18.49
CA ALA A 46 -2.88 7.41 19.21
C ALA A 46 -3.50 8.71 18.68
N ARG A 47 -3.87 9.61 19.61
CA ARG A 47 -4.52 10.89 19.30
C ARG A 47 -3.61 12.04 19.67
N ASP A 48 -3.68 13.12 18.92
CA ASP A 48 -3.00 14.37 19.25
C ASP A 48 -3.72 15.14 20.37
N GLN A 49 -3.18 16.32 20.73
CA GLN A 49 -3.74 17.21 21.76
C GLN A 49 -5.17 17.69 21.45
N ASN A 50 -5.60 17.62 20.19
CA ASN A 50 -6.95 17.97 19.73
C ASN A 50 -7.85 16.73 19.61
N GLY A 51 -7.41 15.58 20.11
CA GLY A 51 -8.15 14.31 20.03
C GLY A 51 -8.23 13.73 18.62
N GLN A 52 -7.41 14.20 17.67
CA GLN A 52 -7.42 13.72 16.28
C GLN A 52 -6.39 12.62 16.05
N VAL A 53 -6.69 11.67 15.17
CA VAL A 53 -5.74 10.67 14.70
C VAL A 53 -4.99 11.22 13.50
N ARG A 54 -3.66 11.22 13.57
CA ARG A 54 -2.78 11.73 12.51
C ARG A 54 -2.12 10.58 11.74
N PHE A 55 -1.99 10.77 10.44
CA PHE A 55 -1.30 9.84 9.55
C PHE A 55 -0.93 10.57 8.25
N TRP A 56 -0.13 9.94 7.38
CA TRP A 56 0.26 10.55 6.11
C TRP A 56 0.40 9.52 5.00
N ALA A 57 0.30 9.96 3.75
CA ALA A 57 0.48 9.11 2.57
C ALA A 57 1.41 9.79 1.56
N ASP A 58 2.15 9.00 0.81
CA ASP A 58 2.84 9.50 -0.39
C ASP A 58 1.81 9.99 -1.40
N PHE A 59 2.09 11.10 -2.09
CA PHE A 59 1.29 11.55 -3.23
C PHE A 59 2.16 11.91 -4.43
N VAL A 60 1.55 11.82 -5.61
CA VAL A 60 2.07 12.38 -6.85
C VAL A 60 0.96 13.21 -7.50
N LEU A 61 1.28 14.41 -7.95
CA LEU A 61 0.40 15.26 -8.75
C LEU A 61 1.05 15.53 -10.10
N LEU A 62 0.33 15.24 -11.18
CA LEU A 62 0.68 15.63 -12.54
C LEU A 62 -0.25 16.77 -12.93
N GLN A 63 0.31 17.94 -13.25
CA GLN A 63 -0.47 19.11 -13.65
C GLN A 63 0.18 19.86 -14.81
N PRO A 64 -0.60 20.57 -15.64
CA PRO A 64 -0.04 21.44 -16.67
C PRO A 64 0.93 22.47 -16.06
N LEU A 65 2.06 22.70 -16.72
CA LEU A 65 3.03 23.72 -16.33
C LEU A 65 2.41 25.14 -16.43
N ASP A 66 1.57 25.36 -17.45
CA ASP A 66 0.71 26.53 -17.55
C ASP A 66 -0.70 26.20 -17.03
N PRO A 67 -1.13 26.78 -15.89
CA PRO A 67 -2.46 26.56 -15.33
C PRO A 67 -3.60 26.94 -16.27
N GLY A 68 -3.38 27.85 -17.24
CA GLY A 68 -4.37 28.22 -18.25
C GLY A 68 -4.76 27.07 -19.18
N ARG A 69 -3.91 26.03 -19.30
CA ARG A 69 -4.19 24.81 -20.07
C ARG A 69 -4.96 23.75 -19.29
N ALA A 70 -5.17 23.95 -17.99
CA ALA A 70 -5.91 23.00 -17.16
C ALA A 70 -7.41 23.06 -17.45
N ASN A 71 -8.05 21.90 -17.57
CA ASN A 71 -9.49 21.78 -17.78
C ASN A 71 -10.32 21.88 -16.48
N ARG A 72 -9.65 22.21 -15.37
CA ARG A 72 -10.22 22.35 -14.02
C ARG A 72 -10.86 21.06 -13.48
N ARG A 73 -10.40 19.89 -13.93
CA ARG A 73 -10.83 18.58 -13.42
C ARG A 73 -9.66 17.79 -12.87
N LEU A 74 -9.93 17.06 -11.80
CA LEU A 74 -9.00 16.14 -11.17
C LEU A 74 -9.40 14.71 -11.48
N LEU A 75 -8.46 13.93 -12.01
CA LEU A 75 -8.54 12.48 -11.97
C LEU A 75 -7.72 11.97 -10.78
N TYR A 76 -8.38 11.39 -9.80
CA TYR A 76 -7.72 10.73 -8.67
C TYR A 76 -7.63 9.23 -8.93
N PHE A 77 -6.41 8.69 -8.81
CA PHE A 77 -6.11 7.28 -9.04
C PHE A 77 -5.57 6.62 -7.76
N VAL A 78 -6.24 5.53 -7.37
CA VAL A 78 -5.78 4.66 -6.28
C VAL A 78 -4.77 3.68 -6.85
N VAL A 79 -3.51 3.84 -6.46
CA VAL A 79 -2.42 2.97 -6.93
C VAL A 79 -2.59 1.55 -6.41
N ASN A 80 -2.43 0.57 -7.29
CA ASN A 80 -2.50 -0.84 -6.89
C ASN A 80 -1.18 -1.25 -6.22
N ARG A 81 -1.21 -1.60 -4.92
CA ARG A 81 -0.03 -1.99 -4.12
C ARG A 81 1.12 -0.99 -4.20
N GLY A 82 0.78 0.29 -4.24
CA GLY A 82 1.74 1.38 -4.31
C GLY A 82 2.40 1.61 -5.67
N LEU A 83 2.11 0.81 -6.70
CA LEU A 83 2.76 0.95 -8.00
C LEU A 83 2.23 2.16 -8.79
N ARG A 84 3.16 2.99 -9.26
CA ARG A 84 2.90 4.15 -10.14
C ARG A 84 3.31 3.90 -11.60
N VAL A 85 2.84 2.79 -12.20
CA VAL A 85 3.32 2.30 -13.50
C VAL A 85 3.10 3.31 -14.65
N GLY A 86 1.95 3.96 -14.69
CA GLY A 86 1.58 4.84 -15.79
C GLY A 86 0.37 5.67 -15.48
N VAL A 87 0.02 6.54 -16.42
CA VAL A 87 -1.14 7.42 -16.31
C VAL A 87 -2.41 6.65 -16.74
N PRO A 88 -3.44 6.54 -15.88
CA PRO A 88 -4.69 5.88 -16.25
C PRO A 88 -5.32 6.46 -17.51
N PHE A 89 -6.02 5.64 -18.28
CA PHE A 89 -6.66 5.99 -19.58
C PHE A 89 -5.72 6.39 -20.71
N ASN A 90 -4.44 6.67 -20.45
CA ASN A 90 -3.45 6.79 -21.52
C ASN A 90 -3.02 5.39 -21.97
N ARG A 91 -2.67 5.26 -23.25
CA ARG A 91 -2.11 4.01 -23.78
C ARG A 91 -0.61 3.96 -23.52
N TYR A 92 -0.23 3.46 -22.36
CA TYR A 92 1.16 3.22 -21.96
C TYR A 92 1.55 1.75 -22.13
N THR A 93 2.85 1.43 -22.08
CA THR A 93 3.31 0.05 -22.24
C THR A 93 3.06 -0.74 -20.94
N PRO A 94 2.27 -1.83 -20.94
CA PRO A 94 2.06 -2.61 -19.74
C PRO A 94 3.38 -3.11 -19.17
N ARG A 95 3.60 -2.87 -17.87
CA ARG A 95 4.78 -3.32 -17.16
C ARG A 95 4.49 -4.60 -16.40
N LEU A 96 5.35 -5.61 -16.57
CA LEU A 96 5.21 -6.85 -15.83
C LEU A 96 5.34 -6.59 -14.31
N PRO A 97 4.43 -7.12 -13.47
CA PRO A 97 4.51 -6.98 -12.02
C PRO A 97 5.75 -7.63 -11.40
N THR A 98 6.45 -8.48 -12.15
CA THR A 98 7.69 -9.19 -11.77
C THR A 98 8.95 -8.33 -11.93
N LEU A 99 8.86 -7.14 -12.53
CA LEU A 99 9.99 -6.23 -12.66
C LEU A 99 10.11 -5.30 -11.43
N PRO A 100 11.33 -4.95 -10.97
CA PRO A 100 11.58 -3.97 -9.90
C PRO A 100 10.79 -2.68 -10.11
N PRO A 101 10.04 -2.13 -9.15
CA PRO A 101 9.39 -0.84 -9.28
C PRO A 101 10.38 0.24 -9.73
N THR A 102 9.91 1.16 -10.56
CA THR A 102 10.69 2.31 -11.04
C THR A 102 10.00 3.59 -10.59
N ASP A 103 10.80 4.63 -10.35
CA ASP A 103 10.27 5.95 -10.08
C ASP A 103 9.54 6.55 -11.30
N ASP A 104 9.80 6.05 -12.51
CA ASP A 104 9.19 6.53 -13.75
C ASP A 104 7.69 6.24 -13.82
N ILE A 105 6.95 7.20 -14.36
CA ILE A 105 5.51 7.07 -14.66
C ILE A 105 5.37 7.16 -16.18
N ASP A 106 5.00 6.06 -16.84
CA ASP A 106 4.80 6.06 -18.28
C ASP A 106 3.54 6.87 -18.64
N VAL A 107 3.75 7.99 -19.35
CA VAL A 107 2.68 8.88 -19.81
C VAL A 107 1.92 8.29 -21.01
N GLY A 108 2.50 7.33 -21.73
CA GLY A 108 1.94 6.76 -22.95
C GLY A 108 1.64 7.81 -24.03
N ASP A 109 0.50 7.63 -24.69
CA ASP A 109 0.00 8.53 -25.75
C ASP A 109 -0.43 9.94 -25.28
N GLY A 110 -0.39 10.21 -23.97
CA GLY A 110 -0.73 11.51 -23.39
C GLY A 110 -2.20 11.93 -23.57
N PHE A 111 -3.13 10.98 -23.78
CA PHE A 111 -4.55 11.28 -24.02
C PHE A 111 -5.15 12.28 -23.01
N LEU A 112 -4.91 12.07 -21.72
CA LEU A 112 -5.35 12.97 -20.64
C LEU A 112 -4.58 14.30 -20.64
N MET A 113 -3.27 14.26 -20.92
CA MET A 113 -2.40 15.43 -20.87
C MET A 113 -2.79 16.47 -21.93
N LYS A 114 -3.06 15.97 -23.15
CA LYS A 114 -3.57 16.76 -24.30
C LYS A 114 -4.94 17.39 -24.05
N ARG A 115 -5.66 16.97 -23.00
CA ARG A 115 -6.98 17.48 -22.61
C ARG A 115 -6.95 18.31 -21.32
N GLY A 116 -5.77 18.62 -20.80
CA GLY A 116 -5.60 19.51 -19.65
C GLY A 116 -5.99 18.90 -18.30
N TRP A 117 -6.03 17.57 -18.17
CA TRP A 117 -6.38 16.93 -16.90
C TRP A 117 -5.27 17.02 -15.87
N THR A 118 -5.61 17.42 -14.64
CA THR A 118 -4.74 17.18 -13.49
C THR A 118 -4.95 15.74 -13.00
N VAL A 119 -3.87 15.00 -12.75
CA VAL A 119 -3.92 13.61 -12.27
C VAL A 119 -3.24 13.52 -10.91
N ALA A 120 -3.92 12.96 -9.91
CA ALA A 120 -3.33 12.70 -8.60
C ALA A 120 -3.28 11.21 -8.29
N MET A 121 -2.18 10.76 -7.71
CA MET A 121 -1.98 9.43 -7.15
C MET A 121 -1.71 9.55 -5.66
N CYS A 122 -2.20 8.63 -4.85
CA CYS A 122 -1.96 8.62 -3.41
C CYS A 122 -1.81 7.19 -2.90
N GLY A 123 -0.80 6.97 -2.06
CA GLY A 123 -0.59 5.70 -1.36
C GLY A 123 -1.75 5.42 -0.40
N TRP A 124 -2.26 4.19 -0.43
CA TRP A 124 -3.36 3.77 0.45
C TRP A 124 -3.02 2.56 1.32
N GLN A 125 -2.01 1.80 0.92
CA GLN A 125 -1.63 0.55 1.55
C GLN A 125 -0.47 0.79 2.54
N TRP A 126 -0.60 0.26 3.75
CA TRP A 126 0.31 0.55 4.86
C TRP A 126 1.55 -0.34 4.90
N ASP A 127 1.39 -1.60 4.49
CA ASP A 127 2.42 -2.62 4.53
C ASP A 127 3.30 -2.59 3.27
N VAL A 128 3.31 -1.52 2.49
CA VAL A 128 4.26 -1.40 1.37
C VAL A 128 5.67 -1.17 1.94
N GLN A 129 6.65 -2.01 1.57
CA GLN A 129 8.06 -1.72 1.88
C GLN A 129 8.53 -0.54 1.01
N ARG A 130 8.98 0.53 1.66
CA ARG A 130 9.30 1.79 0.98
C ARG A 130 10.54 1.63 0.10
N GLN A 131 10.41 1.93 -1.18
CA GLN A 131 11.49 2.00 -2.16
C GLN A 131 11.07 2.88 -3.34
N PRO A 132 12.02 3.33 -4.20
CA PRO A 132 11.67 4.08 -5.41
C PRO A 132 10.61 3.34 -6.24
N GLY A 133 9.63 4.10 -6.74
CA GLY A 133 8.53 3.54 -7.53
C GLY A 133 7.33 3.01 -6.75
N LEU A 134 7.42 2.93 -5.41
CA LEU A 134 6.29 2.56 -4.57
C LEU A 134 5.75 3.75 -3.77
N MET A 135 4.45 3.72 -3.51
CA MET A 135 3.71 4.71 -2.73
C MET A 135 2.95 3.99 -1.61
N GLY A 136 3.12 4.46 -0.39
CA GLY A 136 2.48 3.86 0.79
C GLY A 136 1.75 4.88 1.66
N LEU A 137 0.95 4.34 2.56
CA LEU A 137 0.31 5.05 3.67
C LEU A 137 1.10 4.75 4.95
N GLU A 138 1.42 5.75 5.75
CA GLU A 138 1.85 5.52 7.12
C GLU A 138 0.60 5.46 8.00
N ALA A 139 0.03 4.26 8.16
CA ALA A 139 -1.21 4.09 8.90
C ALA A 139 -1.00 4.29 10.41
N PRO A 140 -1.99 4.84 11.13
CA PRO A 140 -1.89 4.96 12.58
C PRO A 140 -1.96 3.58 13.23
N GLN A 141 -1.09 3.32 14.20
CA GLN A 141 -1.08 2.07 14.96
C GLN A 141 -2.19 2.07 16.01
N ALA A 142 -3.04 1.04 15.99
CA ALA A 142 -4.01 0.81 17.06
C ALA A 142 -3.32 0.21 18.30
N ILE A 143 -3.66 0.77 19.47
CA ILE A 143 -3.07 0.42 20.76
C ILE A 143 -4.16 -0.16 21.67
N GLY A 144 -3.86 -1.30 22.29
CA GLY A 144 -4.74 -1.97 23.23
C GLY A 144 -4.76 -1.30 24.62
N PRO A 145 -5.66 -1.75 25.53
CA PRO A 145 -5.78 -1.19 26.88
C PRO A 145 -4.50 -1.27 27.74
N ASN A 146 -3.58 -2.16 27.39
CA ASN A 146 -2.29 -2.36 28.05
C ASN A 146 -1.18 -1.42 27.50
N GLY A 147 -1.51 -0.49 26.61
CA GLY A 147 -0.55 0.43 26.00
C GLY A 147 0.34 -0.22 24.93
N ARG A 148 0.05 -1.45 24.49
CA ARG A 148 0.81 -2.16 23.45
C ARG A 148 0.01 -2.29 22.15
N PRO A 149 0.66 -2.50 21.00
CA PRO A 149 -0.04 -2.83 19.75
C PRO A 149 -1.03 -3.98 19.95
N ILE A 150 -2.21 -3.85 19.35
CA ILE A 150 -3.24 -4.89 19.41
C ILE A 150 -2.71 -6.17 18.77
N GLN A 151 -2.90 -7.29 19.46
CA GLN A 151 -2.60 -8.63 18.96
C GLN A 151 -3.90 -9.33 18.62
N GLY A 152 -3.88 -10.16 17.58
CA GLY A 152 -5.05 -10.89 17.15
C GLY A 152 -4.69 -12.00 16.18
N ARG A 153 -5.67 -12.87 15.91
CA ARG A 153 -5.53 -13.89 14.89
C ARG A 153 -5.60 -13.24 13.51
N VAL A 154 -4.49 -13.28 12.78
CA VAL A 154 -4.40 -12.84 11.39
C VAL A 154 -4.44 -14.06 10.48
N VAL A 155 -5.15 -13.95 9.37
CA VAL A 155 -5.11 -14.95 8.29
C VAL A 155 -4.19 -14.43 7.19
N VAL A 156 -3.11 -15.14 6.95
CA VAL A 156 -2.23 -14.91 5.80
C VAL A 156 -2.45 -16.05 4.81
N ALA A 157 -2.71 -15.68 3.55
CA ALA A 157 -2.91 -16.62 2.46
C ALA A 157 -1.85 -16.38 1.38
N PHE A 158 -1.32 -17.46 0.83
CA PHE A 158 -0.34 -17.45 -0.25
C PHE A 158 -0.55 -18.65 -1.17
N GLN A 159 -0.09 -18.53 -2.42
CA GLN A 159 -0.18 -19.58 -3.43
C GLN A 159 1.23 -19.81 -4.00
N PRO A 160 1.97 -20.80 -3.49
CA PRO A 160 3.28 -21.12 -4.02
C PRO A 160 3.13 -21.79 -5.39
N ASN A 161 3.91 -21.36 -6.37
CA ASN A 161 3.98 -21.96 -7.71
C ASN A 161 5.26 -22.77 -7.94
N GLU A 162 6.15 -22.80 -6.96
CA GLU A 162 7.41 -23.55 -6.92
C GLU A 162 7.64 -24.03 -5.47
N ASN A 163 8.44 -25.08 -5.28
CA ASN A 163 8.79 -25.56 -3.94
C ASN A 163 9.71 -24.58 -3.22
N HIS A 164 9.38 -24.22 -1.98
CA HIS A 164 10.27 -23.48 -1.07
C HIS A 164 10.03 -23.89 0.39
N SER A 165 11.07 -23.77 1.23
CA SER A 165 11.07 -24.23 2.63
C SER A 165 10.52 -23.21 3.62
N HIS A 166 10.39 -21.94 3.22
CA HIS A 166 9.99 -20.84 4.08
C HIS A 166 9.18 -19.80 3.31
N HIS A 167 8.34 -19.05 4.03
CA HIS A 167 7.45 -18.06 3.47
C HIS A 167 7.27 -16.90 4.45
N LEU A 168 7.33 -15.66 3.95
CA LEU A 168 7.07 -14.48 4.78
C LEU A 168 5.58 -14.39 5.10
N LEU A 169 5.24 -14.03 6.33
CA LEU A 169 3.84 -13.83 6.74
C LEU A 169 3.29 -12.52 6.19
N LEU A 170 3.19 -12.37 4.87
CA LEU A 170 2.69 -11.19 4.18
C LEU A 170 1.63 -11.58 3.15
N HIS A 171 0.72 -10.66 2.81
CA HIS A 171 -0.34 -10.96 1.85
C HIS A 171 0.11 -10.69 0.41
N TRP A 172 0.25 -11.77 -0.39
CA TRP A 172 0.53 -11.67 -1.83
C TRP A 172 -0.05 -12.88 -2.60
N PRO A 173 -0.88 -12.69 -3.65
CA PRO A 173 -1.66 -13.78 -4.23
C PRO A 173 -0.85 -14.79 -5.06
N LEU A 174 0.24 -14.39 -5.71
CA LEU A 174 1.12 -15.25 -6.50
C LEU A 174 2.54 -15.02 -6.00
N HIS A 175 2.96 -15.77 -4.98
CA HIS A 175 4.21 -15.49 -4.29
C HIS A 175 5.33 -16.28 -4.97
N PRO A 176 6.22 -15.64 -5.76
CA PRO A 176 7.41 -16.32 -6.21
C PRO A 176 8.29 -16.67 -5.00
N PRO A 177 9.27 -17.58 -5.15
CA PRO A 177 10.19 -17.93 -4.09
C PRO A 177 10.78 -16.69 -3.37
N PRO A 178 11.10 -16.79 -2.06
CA PRO A 178 11.87 -15.77 -1.36
C PRO A 178 13.09 -15.33 -2.17
N GLY A 179 13.37 -14.01 -2.20
CA GLY A 179 14.46 -13.43 -3.00
C GLY A 179 14.17 -13.25 -4.50
N ARG A 180 13.04 -13.74 -5.02
CA ARG A 180 12.61 -13.49 -6.41
C ARG A 180 11.54 -12.41 -6.54
N GLN A 181 11.14 -11.78 -5.43
CA GLN A 181 10.18 -10.68 -5.46
C GLN A 181 10.90 -9.36 -5.76
N PRO A 182 10.49 -8.61 -6.79
CA PRO A 182 11.01 -7.27 -7.05
C PRO A 182 10.66 -6.23 -5.95
N TYR A 183 9.68 -6.55 -5.10
CA TYR A 183 9.22 -5.79 -3.94
C TYR A 183 8.32 -6.69 -3.10
N ALA A 184 8.23 -6.39 -1.80
CA ALA A 184 7.43 -7.16 -0.85
C ALA A 184 6.57 -6.22 0.01
N HIS A 185 5.67 -6.82 0.78
CA HIS A 185 4.96 -6.13 1.85
C HIS A 185 5.64 -6.39 3.21
N GLN A 186 5.41 -5.52 4.18
CA GLN A 186 5.83 -5.72 5.56
C GLN A 186 5.14 -6.98 6.11
N PRO A 187 5.89 -8.00 6.56
CA PRO A 187 5.29 -9.19 7.14
C PRO A 187 4.60 -8.87 8.47
N TYR A 188 3.52 -9.59 8.77
CA TYR A 188 2.91 -9.63 10.08
C TYR A 188 3.84 -10.38 11.05
N PRO A 189 4.42 -9.71 12.06
CA PRO A 189 5.23 -10.40 13.04
C PRO A 189 4.36 -11.34 13.87
N ALA A 190 4.82 -12.58 14.07
CA ALA A 190 4.19 -13.48 15.04
C ALA A 190 4.39 -12.91 16.46
N ALA A 191 3.30 -12.77 17.22
CA ALA A 191 3.37 -12.36 18.61
C ALA A 191 4.15 -13.38 19.48
N ASP A 192 4.01 -14.66 19.15
CA ASP A 192 4.82 -15.77 19.66
C ASP A 192 5.13 -16.73 18.51
N VAL A 193 6.40 -17.04 18.30
CA VAL A 193 6.85 -18.01 17.26
C VAL A 193 6.49 -19.46 17.63
N ASN A 194 6.20 -19.71 18.91
CA ASN A 194 5.80 -21.01 19.43
C ASN A 194 4.28 -21.14 19.64
N GLU A 195 3.47 -20.18 19.18
CA GLU A 195 2.01 -20.16 19.37
C GLU A 195 1.36 -21.50 19.00
N ALA A 196 0.90 -22.23 20.02
CA ALA A 196 0.40 -23.60 19.89
C ALA A 196 -0.96 -23.67 19.18
N ALA A 197 -1.76 -22.60 19.24
CA ALA A 197 -3.07 -22.53 18.59
C ALA A 197 -3.01 -22.06 17.13
N ALA A 198 -1.82 -21.71 16.61
CA ALA A 198 -1.65 -21.33 15.22
C ALA A 198 -1.95 -22.50 14.28
N ARG A 199 -2.55 -22.21 13.12
CA ARG A 199 -2.99 -23.23 12.16
C ARG A 199 -2.47 -22.89 10.77
N LEU A 200 -1.95 -23.90 10.08
CA LEU A 200 -1.69 -23.86 8.65
C LEU A 200 -2.70 -24.79 7.97
N THR A 201 -3.34 -24.31 6.91
CA THR A 201 -4.29 -25.10 6.11
C THR A 201 -3.99 -24.97 4.64
N VAL A 202 -4.28 -26.01 3.87
CA VAL A 202 -4.21 -26.02 2.40
C VAL A 202 -5.58 -26.30 1.81
N ARG A 203 -5.84 -25.76 0.62
CA ARG A 203 -7.06 -25.98 -0.17
C ARG A 203 -6.76 -25.75 -1.65
N ASP A 204 -7.45 -26.47 -2.54
CA ASP A 204 -7.22 -26.39 -3.99
C ASP A 204 -7.84 -25.14 -4.63
N SER A 205 -8.83 -24.53 -3.97
CA SER A 205 -9.50 -23.31 -4.44
C SER A 205 -9.81 -22.37 -3.28
N ARG A 206 -9.97 -21.07 -3.54
CA ARG A 206 -10.26 -20.06 -2.49
C ARG A 206 -11.47 -20.43 -1.62
N LEU A 207 -12.51 -20.99 -2.24
CA LEU A 207 -13.76 -21.37 -1.58
C LEU A 207 -13.83 -22.87 -1.23
N GLY A 208 -12.79 -23.64 -1.53
CA GLY A 208 -12.74 -25.08 -1.27
C GLY A 208 -12.58 -25.41 0.21
N ALA A 209 -12.86 -26.68 0.54
CA ALA A 209 -12.62 -27.22 1.88
C ALA A 209 -11.14 -27.14 2.25
N ALA A 210 -10.85 -26.78 3.49
CA ALA A 210 -9.50 -26.62 3.99
C ALA A 210 -9.07 -27.85 4.78
N THR A 211 -7.87 -28.36 4.47
CA THR A 211 -7.22 -29.44 5.22
C THR A 211 -6.12 -28.86 6.08
N THR A 212 -6.12 -29.17 7.38
CA THR A 212 -5.06 -28.74 8.31
C THR A 212 -3.75 -29.46 8.00
N ILE A 213 -2.66 -28.70 7.90
CA ILE A 213 -1.30 -29.24 7.86
C ILE A 213 -0.84 -29.44 9.32
N PRO A 214 -0.45 -30.68 9.71
CA PRO A 214 -0.01 -30.99 11.06
C PRO A 214 1.14 -30.09 11.54
N ARG A 215 1.11 -29.69 12.82
CA ARG A 215 2.04 -28.70 13.40
C ARG A 215 3.50 -29.14 13.32
N GLU A 216 3.79 -30.43 13.41
CA GLU A 216 5.12 -31.01 13.30
C GLU A 216 5.77 -30.79 11.92
N ARG A 217 4.98 -30.43 10.88
CA ARG A 217 5.48 -30.16 9.52
C ARG A 217 5.85 -28.71 9.26
N TRP A 218 5.57 -27.79 10.18
CA TRP A 218 5.82 -26.35 9.97
C TRP A 218 6.03 -25.60 11.28
N ARG A 219 6.86 -24.56 11.23
CA ARG A 219 7.08 -23.65 12.36
C ARG A 219 7.09 -22.20 11.88
N PHE A 220 6.81 -21.27 12.78
CA PHE A 220 7.25 -19.90 12.54
C PHE A 220 8.77 -19.84 12.71
N ALA A 221 9.41 -18.96 11.94
CA ALA A 221 10.83 -18.69 12.03
C ALA A 221 11.06 -17.18 11.96
N ARG A 222 12.21 -16.73 12.47
CA ARG A 222 12.70 -15.38 12.23
C ARG A 222 13.49 -15.40 10.92
N ASP A 223 13.30 -14.37 10.11
CA ASP A 223 14.16 -14.09 8.98
C ASP A 223 15.35 -13.29 9.52
N GLU A 224 16.53 -13.89 9.58
CA GLU A 224 17.75 -13.26 10.13
C GLU A 224 18.60 -12.54 9.07
N GLY A 225 18.10 -12.45 7.82
CA GLY A 225 18.82 -11.84 6.70
C GLY A 225 19.63 -12.86 5.90
#